data_AF-A0A484X3Q6-F1
#
_entry.id   AF-A0A484X3Q6-F1
#
_cell.length_a   1.000
_cell.length_b   1.000
_cell.length_c   1.000
_cell.angle_alpha   90.00
_cell.angle_beta   90.00
_cell.angle_gamma   90.00
#
_symmetry.space_group_name_H-M   'P 1'
#
loop_
_entity.id
_entity.type
_entity.pdbx_description
1 polymer ?
#
loop_
_entity_poly.entity_id
_entity_poly.type
_entity_poly.pdbx_seq_one_letter_code
_entity_poly.pdbx_strand_id
1 'polypeptide(L)'
;MLTQSEIKLLHAQVNPHFLFNALNTIKAVIRRDSEQASQLVQYLSTFFRKNLKRPSEFVTLADEIEHVNAYLQIEKARFQSRLQVNIAIPQELSQQQLPAFTLQPIVENAIKHGTSQLLDTGRVAISARREGATFDAGDRRQCRFVSTGNQCQWAGDESGG
;
A
#
# COMPACT_ATOMS: atom_id res chain seq x y z
N MET A 1 -13.97 24.44 -19.07
CA MET A 1 -12.93 23.76 -18.26
C MET A 1 -13.54 22.56 -17.52
N LEU A 2 -13.86 21.48 -18.22
CA LEU A 2 -14.28 20.20 -17.61
C LEU A 2 -13.28 19.08 -17.93
N THR A 3 -12.54 19.22 -19.02
CA THR A 3 -11.54 18.24 -19.49
C THR A 3 -10.30 18.17 -18.61
N GLN A 4 -9.84 19.29 -18.03
CA GLN A 4 -8.62 19.31 -17.21
C GLN A 4 -8.80 18.65 -15.83
N SER A 5 -10.03 18.67 -15.29
CA SER A 5 -10.36 18.02 -14.02
C SER A 5 -10.58 16.51 -14.17
N GLU A 6 -11.16 16.06 -15.28
CA GLU A 6 -11.25 14.63 -15.62
C GLU A 6 -9.87 14.03 -15.94
N ILE A 7 -9.02 14.79 -16.64
CA ILE A 7 -7.60 14.42 -16.84
C ILE A 7 -6.86 14.36 -15.50
N LYS A 8 -7.14 15.27 -14.54
CA LYS A 8 -6.60 15.18 -13.18
C LYS A 8 -7.11 13.96 -12.40
N LEU A 9 -8.38 13.58 -12.57
CA LEU A 9 -8.96 12.38 -11.96
C LEU A 9 -8.34 11.09 -12.51
N LEU A 10 -8.02 11.05 -13.80
CA LEU A 10 -7.24 9.97 -14.43
C LEU A 10 -5.76 10.01 -14.02
N HIS A 11 -5.17 11.19 -13.88
CA HIS A 11 -3.81 11.37 -13.34
C HIS A 11 -3.69 10.95 -11.87
N ALA A 12 -4.77 11.03 -11.08
CA ALA A 12 -4.77 10.61 -9.68
C ALA A 12 -4.62 9.08 -9.53
N GLN A 13 -5.01 8.30 -10.54
CA GLN A 13 -4.92 6.83 -10.52
C GLN A 13 -3.52 6.30 -10.85
N VAL A 14 -2.61 7.15 -11.30
CA VAL A 14 -1.24 6.76 -11.67
C VAL A 14 -0.27 7.77 -11.09
N ASN A 15 0.48 7.39 -10.05
CA ASN A 15 1.59 8.20 -9.56
C ASN A 15 2.74 8.16 -10.59
N PRO A 16 2.96 9.22 -11.40
CA PRO A 16 3.93 9.17 -12.50
C PRO A 16 5.36 9.07 -11.96
N HIS A 17 5.63 9.67 -10.81
CA HIS A 17 6.94 9.59 -10.16
C HIS A 17 7.25 8.14 -9.72
N PHE A 18 6.27 7.42 -9.18
CA PHE A 18 6.43 6.01 -8.86
C PHE A 18 6.75 5.17 -10.10
N LEU A 19 6.04 5.39 -11.22
CA LEU A 19 6.31 4.69 -12.47
C LEU A 19 7.76 4.89 -12.94
N PHE A 20 8.24 6.13 -12.99
CA PHE A 20 9.62 6.41 -13.38
C PHE A 20 10.63 5.75 -12.44
N ASN A 21 10.39 5.78 -11.13
CA ASN A 21 11.27 5.14 -10.15
C ASN A 21 11.30 3.62 -10.29
N ALA A 22 10.14 3.00 -10.52
CA ALA A 22 10.03 1.57 -10.76
C ALA A 22 10.81 1.15 -12.00
N LEU A 23 10.63 1.85 -13.13
CA LEU A 23 11.34 1.57 -14.37
C LEU A 23 12.85 1.76 -14.24
N ASN A 24 13.31 2.80 -13.55
CA ASN A 24 14.73 3.01 -13.28
C ASN A 24 15.33 1.90 -12.40
N THR A 25 14.57 1.44 -11.41
CA THR A 25 14.95 0.31 -10.55
C THR A 25 15.08 -0.97 -11.36
N ILE A 26 14.09 -1.30 -12.19
CA ILE A 26 14.11 -2.46 -13.08
C ILE A 26 15.31 -2.39 -14.04
N LYS A 27 15.55 -1.23 -14.65
CA LYS A 27 16.69 -0.99 -15.54
C LYS A 27 18.04 -1.22 -14.85
N ALA A 28 18.18 -0.85 -13.58
CA ALA A 28 19.40 -1.07 -12.81
C ALA A 28 19.60 -2.55 -12.45
N VAL A 29 18.51 -3.29 -12.22
CA VAL A 29 18.55 -4.70 -11.82
C VAL A 29 18.73 -5.65 -13.00
N ILE A 30 18.14 -5.37 -14.17
CA ILE A 30 18.03 -6.31 -15.30
C ILE A 30 19.37 -6.88 -15.81
N ARG A 31 20.46 -6.11 -15.71
CA ARG A 31 21.80 -6.57 -16.13
C ARG A 31 22.46 -7.51 -15.12
N ARG A 32 22.09 -7.40 -13.85
CA ARG A 32 22.67 -8.17 -12.74
C ARG A 32 21.85 -9.40 -12.42
N ASP A 33 20.52 -9.28 -12.48
CA ASP A 33 19.57 -10.33 -12.10
C ASP A 33 18.31 -10.19 -12.96
N SER A 34 18.26 -10.94 -14.06
CA SER A 34 17.13 -10.91 -15.00
C SER A 34 15.85 -11.48 -14.39
N GLU A 35 15.97 -12.47 -13.51
CA GLU A 35 14.82 -13.09 -12.83
C GLU A 35 14.18 -12.10 -11.86
N GLN A 36 14.99 -11.41 -11.05
CA GLN A 36 14.49 -10.35 -10.18
C GLN A 36 13.85 -9.21 -10.99
N ALA A 37 14.43 -8.81 -12.12
CA ALA A 37 13.84 -7.79 -12.98
C ALA A 37 12.49 -8.24 -13.56
N SER A 38 12.37 -9.49 -14.01
CA SER A 38 11.11 -10.08 -14.46
C SER A 38 10.04 -10.04 -13.35
N GLN A 39 10.42 -10.41 -12.13
CA GLN A 39 9.54 -10.37 -10.98
C GLN A 39 9.08 -8.93 -10.64
N LEU A 40 9.97 -7.94 -10.77
CA LEU A 40 9.63 -6.53 -10.57
C LEU A 40 8.67 -6.01 -11.65
N VAL A 41 8.84 -6.42 -12.90
CA VAL A 41 7.88 -6.13 -13.97
C VAL A 41 6.51 -6.73 -13.62
N GLN A 42 6.46 -7.96 -13.13
CA GLN A 42 5.22 -8.60 -12.73
C GLN A 42 4.53 -7.87 -11.58
N TYR A 43 5.28 -7.40 -10.57
CA TYR A 43 4.73 -6.56 -9.50
C TYR A 43 4.21 -5.23 -10.03
N LEU A 44 4.94 -4.58 -10.94
CA LEU A 44 4.51 -3.33 -11.57
C LEU A 44 3.21 -3.51 -12.34
N SER A 45 3.09 -4.60 -13.11
CA SER A 45 1.87 -4.96 -13.83
C SER A 45 0.70 -5.23 -12.87
N THR A 46 0.93 -5.95 -11.76
CA THR A 46 -0.12 -6.19 -10.75
C THR A 46 -0.58 -4.89 -10.10
N PHE A 47 0.35 -4.02 -9.73
CA PHE A 47 0.05 -2.70 -9.14
C PHE A 47 -0.81 -1.85 -10.09
N PHE A 48 -0.42 -1.72 -11.36
CA PHE A 48 -1.20 -0.94 -12.32
C PHE A 48 -2.52 -1.57 -12.68
N ARG A 49 -2.58 -2.90 -12.82
CA ARG A 49 -3.84 -3.61 -13.09
C ARG A 49 -4.88 -3.34 -12.01
N LYS A 50 -4.46 -3.26 -10.73
CA LYS A 50 -5.38 -2.94 -9.63
C LYS A 50 -5.78 -1.46 -9.60
N ASN A 51 -4.85 -0.52 -9.85
CA ASN A 51 -5.18 0.92 -9.94
C ASN A 51 -6.10 1.27 -11.13
N LEU A 52 -5.93 0.61 -12.28
CA LEU A 52 -6.66 0.93 -13.51
C LEU A 52 -8.00 0.20 -13.65
N LYS A 53 -8.18 -0.92 -12.92
CA LYS A 53 -9.52 -1.51 -12.80
C LYS A 53 -10.39 -0.53 -12.03
N ARG A 54 -11.62 -0.30 -12.49
CA ARG A 54 -12.63 0.34 -11.63
C ARG A 54 -12.74 -0.53 -10.37
N PRO A 55 -12.30 -0.05 -9.20
CA PRO A 55 -12.47 -0.84 -8.00
C PRO A 55 -13.98 -1.06 -7.82
N SER A 56 -14.35 -2.28 -7.49
CA SER A 56 -15.58 -2.48 -6.75
C SER A 56 -15.50 -1.61 -5.48
N GLU A 57 -16.62 -1.05 -5.03
CA GLU A 57 -16.63 -0.19 -3.83
C GLU A 57 -15.98 -0.88 -2.62
N PHE A 58 -16.08 -2.22 -2.56
CA PHE A 58 -15.45 -3.10 -1.58
C PHE A 58 -14.58 -4.17 -2.26
N VAL A 59 -13.46 -4.49 -1.63
CA VAL A 59 -12.51 -5.56 -2.01
C VAL A 59 -12.17 -6.40 -0.78
N THR A 60 -11.57 -7.57 -0.97
CA THR A 60 -11.11 -8.38 0.16
C THR A 60 -9.81 -7.83 0.74
N LEU A 61 -9.54 -8.11 2.02
CA LEU A 61 -8.25 -7.79 2.62
C LEU A 61 -7.09 -8.46 1.87
N ALA A 62 -7.28 -9.68 1.37
CA ALA A 62 -6.31 -10.33 0.51
C ALA A 62 -6.00 -9.51 -0.76
N ASP A 63 -7.02 -8.93 -1.39
CA ASP A 63 -6.84 -8.10 -2.58
C ASP A 63 -6.05 -6.83 -2.29
N GLU A 64 -6.36 -6.14 -1.20
CA GLU A 64 -5.64 -4.94 -0.74
C GLU A 64 -4.18 -5.28 -0.41
N ILE A 65 -3.95 -6.39 0.30
CA ILE A 65 -2.60 -6.82 0.67
C ILE A 65 -1.79 -7.22 -0.57
N GLU A 66 -2.40 -7.89 -1.56
CA GLU A 66 -1.72 -8.18 -2.83
C GLU A 66 -1.31 -6.88 -3.54
N HIS A 67 -2.20 -5.88 -3.56
CA HIS A 67 -1.93 -4.59 -4.18
C HIS A 67 -0.77 -3.85 -3.51
N VAL A 68 -0.85 -3.74 -2.18
CA VAL A 68 0.15 -3.07 -1.34
C VAL A 68 1.48 -3.82 -1.36
N ASN A 69 1.47 -5.15 -1.35
CA ASN A 69 2.69 -5.94 -1.46
C ASN A 69 3.38 -5.68 -2.80
N ALA A 70 2.65 -5.61 -3.92
CA ALA A 70 3.24 -5.28 -5.21
C ALA A 70 3.96 -3.92 -5.19
N TYR A 71 3.35 -2.90 -4.58
CA TYR A 71 3.97 -1.60 -4.34
C TYR A 71 5.25 -1.71 -3.48
N LEU A 72 5.17 -2.41 -2.35
CA LEU A 72 6.27 -2.55 -1.41
C LEU A 72 7.47 -3.32 -1.98
N GLN A 73 7.26 -4.33 -2.82
CA GLN A 73 8.36 -5.06 -3.45
C GLN A 73 9.16 -4.17 -4.41
N ILE A 74 8.48 -3.25 -5.10
CA ILE A 74 9.12 -2.26 -5.99
C ILE A 74 9.94 -1.26 -5.17
N GLU A 75 9.35 -0.68 -4.12
CA GLU A 75 10.08 0.25 -3.24
C GLU A 75 11.23 -0.47 -2.50
N LYS A 76 11.07 -1.74 -2.13
CA LYS A 76 12.14 -2.55 -1.51
C LYS A 76 13.32 -2.75 -2.45
N ALA A 77 13.08 -3.03 -3.72
CA ALA A 77 14.16 -3.12 -4.70
C ALA A 77 14.87 -1.77 -4.90
N ARG A 78 14.11 -0.67 -4.84
CA ARG A 78 14.64 0.69 -4.98
C ARG A 78 15.51 1.12 -3.80
N PHE A 79 15.04 0.87 -2.58
CA PHE A 79 15.73 1.27 -1.35
C PHE A 79 16.70 0.20 -0.81
N GLN A 80 16.68 -1.01 -1.37
CA GLN A 80 17.56 -2.12 -1.02
C GLN A 80 17.57 -2.41 0.49
N SER A 81 18.75 -2.42 1.12
CA SER A 81 18.90 -2.67 2.56
C SER A 81 18.30 -1.56 3.44
N ARG A 82 17.95 -0.41 2.89
CA ARG A 82 17.38 0.73 3.63
C ARG A 82 15.86 0.61 3.85
N LEU A 83 15.21 -0.42 3.31
CA LEU A 83 13.79 -0.68 3.55
C LEU A 83 13.56 -2.14 4.00
N GLN A 84 13.00 -2.31 5.18
CA GLN A 84 12.52 -3.59 5.69
C GLN A 84 11.00 -3.62 5.67
N VAL A 85 10.44 -4.68 5.10
CA VAL A 85 9.00 -4.89 4.98
C VAL A 85 8.63 -6.19 5.68
N ASN A 86 7.66 -6.13 6.58
CA ASN A 86 7.08 -7.29 7.24
C ASN A 86 5.55 -7.26 7.10
N ILE A 87 4.93 -8.33 6.62
CA ILE A 87 3.47 -8.42 6.46
C ILE A 87 3.01 -9.66 7.21
N ALA A 88 2.19 -9.47 8.24
CA ALA A 88 1.67 -10.50 9.12
C ALA A 88 0.14 -10.37 9.23
N ILE A 89 -0.56 -11.04 8.33
CA ILE A 89 -2.03 -11.03 8.27
C ILE A 89 -2.56 -12.43 8.59
N PRO A 90 -3.41 -12.59 9.62
CA PRO A 90 -4.10 -13.85 9.89
C PRO A 90 -4.99 -14.26 8.69
N GLN A 91 -4.91 -15.52 8.28
CA GLN A 91 -5.67 -16.05 7.12
C GLN A 91 -7.20 -15.92 7.29
N GLU A 92 -7.68 -16.02 8.53
CA GLU A 92 -9.08 -15.81 8.91
C GLU A 92 -9.61 -14.40 8.62
N LEU A 93 -8.71 -13.42 8.44
CA LEU A 93 -9.07 -12.05 8.08
C LEU A 93 -8.97 -11.78 6.57
N SER A 94 -8.36 -12.67 5.79
CA SER A 94 -8.10 -12.46 4.35
C SER A 94 -9.35 -12.18 3.53
N GLN A 95 -10.50 -12.74 3.91
CA GLN A 95 -11.78 -12.57 3.20
C GLN A 95 -12.65 -11.43 3.76
N GLN A 96 -12.17 -10.67 4.75
CA GLN A 96 -12.91 -9.49 5.22
C GLN A 96 -12.97 -8.44 4.12
N GLN A 97 -14.14 -7.83 3.95
CA GLN A 97 -14.34 -6.76 2.99
C GLN A 97 -14.04 -5.41 3.61
N LEU A 98 -13.39 -4.55 2.83
CA LEU A 98 -13.10 -3.16 3.16
C LEU A 98 -13.18 -2.31 1.89
N PRO A 99 -13.36 -0.98 2.02
CA PRO A 99 -13.30 -0.09 0.87
C PRO A 99 -12.00 -0.25 0.10
N ALA A 100 -12.07 -0.26 -1.22
CA ALA A 100 -10.90 -0.35 -2.06
C ALA A 100 -9.91 0.80 -1.81
N PHE A 101 -8.62 0.49 -1.92
CA PHE A 101 -7.51 1.43 -1.71
C PHE A 101 -7.47 2.06 -0.31
N THR A 102 -7.94 1.34 0.71
CA THR A 102 -7.82 1.79 2.11
C THR A 102 -6.37 1.69 2.59
N LEU A 103 -5.65 0.63 2.22
CA LEU A 103 -4.29 0.39 2.72
C LEU A 103 -3.22 1.17 1.95
N GLN A 104 -3.44 1.40 0.67
CA GLN A 104 -2.49 2.10 -0.19
C GLN A 104 -2.04 3.46 0.37
N PRO A 105 -2.92 4.42 0.73
CA PRO A 105 -2.49 5.73 1.22
C PRO A 105 -1.71 5.63 2.54
N ILE A 106 -2.06 4.69 3.42
CA ILE A 106 -1.39 4.46 4.70
C ILE A 106 0.05 3.99 4.45
N VAL A 107 0.22 3.02 3.53
CA VAL A 107 1.54 2.48 3.20
C VAL A 107 2.39 3.48 2.43
N GLU A 108 1.80 4.23 1.50
CA GLU A 108 2.51 5.31 0.80
C GLU A 108 3.02 6.36 1.78
N ASN A 109 2.21 6.77 2.76
CA ASN A 109 2.63 7.70 3.79
C ASN A 109 3.76 7.10 4.64
N ALA A 110 3.65 5.83 5.05
CA ALA A 110 4.69 5.15 5.81
C ALA A 110 6.03 5.09 5.06
N ILE A 111 6.03 4.84 3.76
CA ILE A 111 7.25 4.87 2.93
C ILE A 111 7.78 6.30 2.83
N LYS A 112 6.94 7.26 2.43
CA LYS A 112 7.34 8.67 2.28
C LYS A 112 8.00 9.22 3.55
N HIS A 113 7.42 8.98 4.72
CA HIS A 113 7.98 9.45 5.99
C HIS A 113 9.14 8.58 6.47
N GLY A 114 9.02 7.25 6.37
CA GLY A 114 10.02 6.30 6.85
C GLY A 114 11.34 6.32 6.09
N THR A 115 11.34 6.72 4.81
CA THR A 115 12.57 6.82 3.99
C THR A 115 13.12 8.22 3.86
N SER A 116 12.31 9.27 4.08
CA SER A 116 12.75 10.67 3.89
C SER A 116 13.37 11.31 5.13
N GLN A 117 13.14 10.76 6.33
CA GLN A 117 13.54 11.40 7.59
C GLN A 117 14.65 10.66 8.35
N LEU A 118 15.10 9.49 7.91
CA LEU A 118 16.06 8.66 8.64
C LEU A 118 17.40 8.58 7.92
N LEU A 119 18.48 8.84 8.66
CA LEU A 119 19.86 8.47 8.33
C LEU A 119 20.07 6.93 8.35
N ASP A 120 19.04 6.17 8.75
CA ASP A 120 19.03 4.73 9.02
C ASP A 120 17.89 4.01 8.25
N THR A 121 17.78 2.69 8.42
CA THR A 121 16.87 1.76 7.74
C THR A 121 15.39 2.03 8.07
N GLY A 122 14.59 2.34 7.06
CA GLY A 122 13.13 2.45 7.18
C GLY A 122 12.48 1.08 7.38
N ARG A 123 11.50 0.98 8.28
CA ARG A 123 10.73 -0.25 8.54
C ARG A 123 9.25 -0.02 8.30
N VAL A 124 8.63 -0.94 7.57
CA VAL A 124 7.19 -1.02 7.36
C VAL A 124 6.72 -2.39 7.83
N ALA A 125 5.89 -2.40 8.86
CA ALA A 125 5.19 -3.59 9.30
C ALA A 125 3.70 -3.44 8.99
N ILE A 126 3.05 -4.47 8.47
CA ILE A 126 1.61 -4.49 8.25
C ILE A 126 1.05 -5.66 9.05
N SER A 127 0.13 -5.37 9.95
CA SER A 127 -0.58 -6.39 10.73
C SER A 127 -2.07 -6.09 10.79
N ALA A 128 -2.87 -7.14 10.89
CA ALA A 128 -4.31 -7.05 11.11
C ALA A 128 -4.71 -7.90 12.31
N ARG A 129 -5.60 -7.36 13.14
CA ARG A 129 -6.22 -8.07 14.26
C ARG A 129 -7.71 -7.77 14.27
N ARG A 130 -8.50 -8.73 14.75
CA ARG A 130 -9.90 -8.49 15.11
C ARG A 130 -9.93 -7.76 16.45
N GLU A 131 -10.53 -6.58 16.50
CA GLU A 131 -10.77 -5.88 17.76
C GLU A 131 -12.10 -6.37 18.36
N GLY A 132 -12.14 -6.61 19.67
CA GLY A 132 -13.28 -7.21 20.36
C GLY A 132 -14.56 -6.35 20.23
N ALA A 133 -15.70 -7.02 20.15
CA ALA A 133 -17.00 -6.40 19.93
C ALA A 133 -17.45 -5.55 21.13
N THR A 134 -17.36 -4.23 21.01
CA THR A 134 -18.36 -3.33 21.64
C THR A 134 -19.52 -3.22 20.66
N PHE A 135 -20.61 -3.89 21.00
CA PHE A 135 -21.86 -3.88 20.25
C PHE A 135 -22.56 -2.54 20.46
N ASP A 136 -22.73 -1.79 19.38
CA ASP A 136 -23.93 -1.00 19.15
C ASP A 136 -24.46 -1.32 17.74
N ALA A 137 -25.76 -1.50 17.66
CA ALA A 137 -26.47 -2.00 16.49
C ALA A 137 -26.34 -1.00 15.32
N GLY A 138 -25.35 -1.19 14.46
CA GLY A 138 -25.25 -0.44 13.21
C GLY A 138 -23.92 -0.50 12.45
N ASP A 139 -22.81 -0.93 13.04
CA ASP A 139 -21.51 -0.47 12.53
C ASP A 139 -20.56 -1.55 11.98
N ARG A 140 -19.82 -1.14 10.93
CA ARG A 140 -18.96 -1.96 10.06
C ARG A 140 -17.75 -2.49 10.83
N ARG A 141 -17.46 -3.79 10.65
CA ARG A 141 -16.34 -4.50 11.27
C ARG A 141 -15.02 -3.74 11.07
N GLN A 142 -14.46 -3.20 12.15
CA GLN A 142 -13.22 -2.41 12.11
C GLN A 142 -11.99 -3.34 12.12
N CYS A 143 -11.18 -3.26 11.05
CA CYS A 143 -9.83 -3.82 11.02
C CYS A 143 -8.83 -2.72 11.38
N ARG A 144 -8.02 -2.91 12.43
CA ARG A 144 -6.95 -1.97 12.78
C ARG A 144 -5.66 -2.36 12.04
N PHE A 145 -5.13 -1.44 11.24
CA PHE A 145 -3.86 -1.59 10.55
C PHE A 145 -2.76 -0.82 11.30
N VAL A 146 -1.72 -1.53 11.74
CA VAL A 146 -0.59 -0.91 12.44
C VAL A 146 0.60 -0.88 11.49
N SER A 147 0.97 0.33 11.04
CA SER A 147 2.26 0.60 10.37
C SER A 147 3.26 1.08 11.42
N THR A 148 4.18 0.21 11.85
CA THR A 148 5.18 0.59 12.86
C THR A 148 6.48 1.06 12.20
N GLY A 149 6.75 2.36 12.30
CA GLY A 149 8.09 2.95 12.25
C GLY A 149 8.64 3.33 13.64
N ASN A 150 7.78 3.81 14.55
CA ASN A 150 7.98 3.73 16.02
C ASN A 150 6.76 4.14 16.88
N GLN A 151 5.69 4.71 16.32
CA GLN A 151 4.33 4.75 16.88
C GLN A 151 3.46 5.45 15.84
N CYS A 152 2.50 4.73 15.26
CA CYS A 152 1.36 5.35 14.58
C CYS A 152 0.11 4.62 15.08
N GLN A 153 -0.52 5.20 16.08
CA GLN A 153 -1.90 4.90 16.45
C GLN A 153 -2.80 5.83 15.64
N TRP A 154 -3.78 5.28 14.94
CA TRP A 154 -4.94 6.04 14.51
C TRP A 154 -6.11 5.54 15.35
N ALA A 155 -6.57 6.39 16.28
CA ALA A 155 -7.89 6.31 16.84
C ALA A 155 -8.75 7.25 16.00
N GLY A 156 -9.75 6.70 15.30
CA GLY A 156 -10.79 7.53 14.72
C GLY A 156 -11.66 8.05 15.84
N ASP A 157 -11.32 9.20 16.39
CA ASP A 157 -12.23 10.02 17.17
C ASP A 157 -11.99 11.49 16.81
N GLU A 158 -12.81 11.99 15.89
CA GLU A 158 -13.22 13.39 15.88
C GLU A 158 -14.74 13.41 16.03
N SER A 159 -15.20 13.00 17.21
CA SER A 159 -16.37 13.64 17.81
C SER A 159 -15.91 14.88 18.59
N GLY A 160 -16.31 16.07 18.14
CA GLY A 160 -16.10 17.29 18.90
C GLY A 160 -16.24 18.59 18.10
N GLY A 161 -17.46 19.14 18.07
CA GLY A 161 -17.72 20.56 17.75
C GLY A 161 -18.86 20.80 16.78
#